data_AF-A0A943MQJ4-F1
#
_entry.id   AF-A0A943MQJ4-F1
#
_cell.length_a   1.000
_cell.length_b   1.000
_cell.length_c   1.000
_cell.angle_alpha   90.00
_cell.angle_beta   90.00
_cell.angle_gamma   90.00
#
_symmetry.space_group_name_H-M   'P 1'
#
loop_
_entity.id
_entity.type
_entity.pdbx_description
1 polymer ?
#
loop_
_entity_poly.entity_id
_entity_poly.type
_entity_poly.pdbx_seq_one_letter_code
_entity_poly.pdbx_strand_id
1 'polypeptide(L)' 'MKLCCGSNLYASFPLETALREMSKIGFRYVDLWACKAICDHADPQKTTPEEVQELLQRYKMTAVSMTL' A
#
# COMPACT_ATOMS: atom_id res chain seq x y z
N MET A 1 -3.40 -17.61 -10.40
CA MET A 1 -2.48 -17.06 -9.38
C MET A 1 -2.33 -15.57 -9.64
N LYS A 2 -2.42 -14.69 -8.62
CA LYS A 2 -2.30 -13.23 -8.77
C LYS A 2 -1.00 -12.78 -8.11
N LEU A 3 -0.19 -11.98 -8.82
CA LEU A 3 1.06 -11.45 -8.29
C LEU A 3 0.77 -10.24 -7.38
N CYS A 4 1.26 -10.29 -6.14
CA CYS A 4 1.07 -9.28 -5.10
C CYS A 4 2.42 -8.69 -4.68
N CYS A 5 2.45 -7.41 -4.30
CA CYS A 5 3.62 -6.75 -3.73
C CYS A 5 3.33 -6.26 -2.31
N GLY A 6 4.25 -6.51 -1.37
CA GLY A 6 4.16 -5.97 -0.02
C GLY A 6 4.59 -4.51 0.03
N SER A 7 3.80 -3.65 0.65
CA SER A 7 4.14 -2.23 0.79
C SER A 7 5.32 -1.98 1.73
N ASN A 8 5.65 -2.92 2.61
CA ASN A 8 6.87 -2.91 3.42
C ASN A 8 8.17 -2.82 2.61
N LEU A 9 8.20 -3.28 1.35
CA LEU A 9 9.37 -3.11 0.47
C LEU A 9 9.66 -1.63 0.15
N TYR A 10 8.71 -0.75 0.41
CA TYR A 10 8.79 0.70 0.25
C TYR A 10 8.69 1.42 1.60
N ALA A 11 9.13 0.79 2.70
CA ALA A 11 8.95 1.31 4.07
C ALA A 11 9.45 2.75 4.28
N SER A 12 10.50 3.16 3.56
CA SER A 12 11.07 4.51 3.63
C SER A 12 10.31 5.58 2.82
N PHE A 13 9.21 5.20 2.15
CA PHE A 13 8.44 6.08 1.29
C PHE A 13 6.97 6.19 1.74
N PRO A 14 6.31 7.33 1.47
CA PRO A 14 4.86 7.44 1.64
C PRO A 14 4.11 6.38 0.81
N LEU A 15 2.93 5.98 1.28
CA LEU A 15 2.11 4.94 0.63
C LEU A 15 1.80 5.29 -0.83
N GLU A 16 1.53 6.56 -1.13
CA GLU A 16 1.33 7.05 -2.50
C GLU A 16 2.52 6.74 -3.42
N THR A 17 3.75 6.94 -2.93
CA THR A 17 4.96 6.64 -3.69
C THR A 17 5.11 5.14 -3.91
N ALA A 18 4.84 4.33 -2.89
CA ALA A 18 4.86 2.87 -3.00
C ALA A 18 3.88 2.38 -4.08
N LEU A 19 2.61 2.79 -4.02
CA LEU A 19 1.57 2.39 -4.96
C LEU A 19 1.86 2.87 -6.39
N ARG A 20 2.39 4.09 -6.55
CA ARG A 20 2.81 4.63 -7.85
C ARG A 20 3.89 3.76 -8.50
N GLU A 21 4.96 3.44 -7.76
CA GLU A 21 6.06 2.65 -8.31
C GLU A 21 5.65 1.20 -8.57
N MET A 22 4.86 0.59 -7.68
CA MET A 22 4.26 -0.73 -7.92
C MET A 22 3.41 -0.76 -9.20
N SER A 23 2.57 0.26 -9.40
CA SER A 23 1.68 0.37 -10.56
C SER A 23 2.48 0.49 -11.87
N LYS A 24 3.58 1.27 -11.87
CA LYS A 24 4.51 1.41 -13.00
C LYS A 24 5.18 0.08 -13.39
N ILE A 25 5.55 -0.74 -12.39
CA ILE A 25 6.15 -2.06 -12.61
C ILE A 25 5.12 -3.08 -13.13
N GLY A 26 3.82 -2.81 -12.95
CA GLY A 26 2.73 -3.63 -13.45
C GLY A 26 1.97 -4.40 -12.37
N PHE A 27 2.27 -4.20 -11.09
CA PHE A 27 1.48 -4.77 -10.01
C PHE A 27 0.07 -4.16 -9.97
N ARG A 28 -0.91 -4.99 -9.60
CA ARG A 28 -2.31 -4.59 -9.41
C ARG A 28 -2.86 -5.02 -8.05
N TYR A 29 -2.10 -5.80 -7.30
CA TYR A 29 -2.46 -6.29 -5.97
C TYR A 29 -1.37 -5.89 -4.98
N VAL A 30 -1.78 -5.39 -3.82
CA VAL A 30 -0.89 -4.94 -2.75
C VAL A 30 -1.28 -5.58 -1.42
N ASP A 31 -0.28 -6.06 -0.69
CA ASP A 31 -0.39 -6.38 0.74
C ASP A 31 0.02 -5.12 1.50
N LEU A 32 -0.93 -4.48 2.18
CA LEU A 32 -0.70 -3.22 2.90
C LEU A 32 -0.06 -3.50 4.24
N TRP A 33 0.97 -2.75 4.58
CA TRP A 33 1.67 -2.84 5.86
C TRP A 33 1.46 -1.56 6.67
N ALA A 34 0.83 -1.73 7.83
CA ALA A 34 0.56 -0.71 8.83
C ALA A 34 1.32 -1.01 10.15
N CYS A 35 2.43 -1.72 10.05
CA CYS A 35 3.22 -2.16 11.20
C CYS A 35 4.30 -1.15 11.55
N LYS A 36 4.07 -0.31 12.58
CA LYS A 36 4.97 0.79 12.99
C LYS A 36 6.44 0.40 13.24
N ALA A 37 6.71 -0.86 13.60
CA ALA A 37 8.07 -1.37 13.76
C ALA A 37 8.84 -1.49 12.43
N ILE A 38 8.14 -1.53 11.31
CA ILE A 38 8.67 -1.75 9.95
C ILE A 38 8.33 -0.58 9.03
N CYS A 39 7.06 -0.15 9.00
CA CYS A 39 6.54 0.88 8.11
C CYS A 39 5.31 1.57 8.72
N ASP A 40 5.24 2.90 8.61
CA ASP A 40 4.19 3.73 9.20
C ASP A 40 3.28 4.40 8.14
N HIS A 41 3.39 4.00 6.87
CA HIS A 41 2.73 4.73 5.76
C HIS A 41 1.25 4.43 5.56
N ALA A 42 0.70 3.46 6.30
CA ALA A 42 -0.72 3.10 6.31
C ALA A 42 -1.24 3.00 7.76
N ASP A 43 -0.68 3.80 8.67
CA ASP A 43 -1.04 3.81 10.10
C ASP A 43 -2.53 4.14 10.28
N PRO A 44 -3.34 3.24 10.85
CA PRO A 44 -4.78 3.46 11.05
C PRO A 44 -5.10 4.58 12.04
N GLN A 45 -4.12 5.10 12.80
CA GLN A 45 -4.29 6.28 13.65
C GLN A 45 -4.12 7.59 12.89
N LYS A 46 -3.52 7.55 11.69
CA LYS A 46 -3.17 8.74 10.89
C LYS A 46 -3.84 8.78 9.53
N THR A 47 -4.24 7.62 9.01
CA THR A 47 -4.80 7.48 7.67
C THR A 47 -6.14 6.76 7.76
N THR A 48 -7.17 7.35 7.15
CA THR A 48 -8.50 6.74 7.15
C THR A 48 -8.63 5.69 6.05
N PRO A 49 -9.56 4.73 6.18
CA PRO A 49 -9.85 3.78 5.12
C PRO A 49 -10.20 4.44 3.78
N GLU A 50 -10.89 5.58 3.80
CA GLU A 50 -11.28 6.33 2.60
C GLU A 50 -10.07 6.92 1.87
N GLU A 51 -9.11 7.47 2.60
CA GLU A 51 -7.85 7.99 2.04
C GLU A 51 -7.04 6.87 1.38
N VAL A 52 -6.95 5.71 2.04
CA VAL A 52 -6.30 4.51 1.48
C VAL A 52 -7.04 4.05 0.22
N GLN A 53 -8.37 4.02 0.25
CA GLN A 53 -9.19 3.60 -0.89
C GLN A 53 -9.03 4.54 -2.08
N GLU A 54 -8.97 5.85 -1.86
CA GLU A 54 -8.73 6.85 -2.91
C GLU A 54 -7.36 6.62 -3.58
N LEU A 55 -6.31 6.40 -2.79
CA LEU A 55 -4.97 6.09 -3.30
C LEU A 55 -4.95 4.79 -4.13
N LEU A 56 -5.60 3.73 -3.64
CA LEU A 56 -5.71 2.46 -4.38
C LEU A 56 -6.42 2.65 -5.72
N GLN A 57 -7.53 3.41 -5.75
CA GLN A 57 -8.26 3.71 -6.98
C GLN A 57 -7.41 4.53 -7.96
N ARG A 58 -6.70 5.56 -7.47
CA ARG A 58 -5.82 6.43 -8.26
C ARG A 58 -4.77 5.63 -9.04
N TYR A 59 -4.21 4.59 -8.44
CA TYR A 59 -3.18 3.75 -9.07
C TYR A 59 -3.68 2.42 -9.64
N LYS A 60 -5.01 2.22 -9.69
CA LYS A 60 -5.66 0.99 -10.18
C LYS A 60 -5.14 -0.26 -9.45
N MET A 61 -5.01 -0.17 -8.13
CA MET A 61 -4.55 -1.24 -7.27
C MET A 61 -5.68 -1.79 -6.39
N THR A 62 -5.53 -3.04 -5.96
CA THR A 62 -6.45 -3.72 -5.05
C THR A 62 -5.66 -4.21 -3.84
N ALA A 63 -6.03 -3.73 -2.64
CA ALA A 63 -5.50 -4.31 -1.41
C ALA A 63 -6.06 -5.73 -1.24
N VAL A 64 -5.19 -6.70 -0.98
CA VAL A 64 -5.59 -8.11 -0.75
C VAL A 64 -5.53 -8.50 0.73
N SER A 65 -4.73 -7.77 1.50
CA SER A 65 -4.54 -7.95 2.93
C SER A 65 -4.03 -6.65 3.54
N MET A 66 -4.16 -6.54 4.86
CA MET A 66 -3.52 -5.51 5.66
C MET A 66 -2.87 -6.15 6.88
N THR A 67 -1.55 -5.99 7.00
CA THR A 67 -0.73 -6.43 8.13
C THR A 67 -0.60 -5.27 9.11
N LEU A 68 -1.01 -5.49 10.36
CA LEU A 68 -0.98 -4.50 11.45
C LEU A 68 0.30 -4.61 12.29
#